data_AF-A0A7L3EXX2-F1
#
_entry.id   AF-A0A7L3EXX2-F1
#
_cell.length_a   1.000
_cell.length_b   1.000
_cell.length_c   1.000
_cell.angle_alpha   90.00
_cell.angle_beta   90.00
_cell.angle_gamma   90.00
#
_symmetry.space_group_name_H-M   'P 1'
#
loop_
_entity.id
_entity.type
_entity.pdbx_description
1 polymer ?
#
loop_
_entity_poly.entity_id
_entity_poly.type
_entity_poly.pdbx_seq_one_letter_code
_entity_poly.pdbx_strand_id
1 'polypeptide(L)' 'TAAATLECFTVNFTITDLPYTSDLENPDSAKFNATKSVMNTLLHQLLKESSIGPAFQGCVTTAFRYG' A
#
# COMPACT_ATOMS: atom_id res chain seq x y z
N THR A 1 -1.74 32.63 0.92
CA THR A 1 -1.74 31.21 1.30
C THR A 1 -1.03 30.44 0.22
N ALA A 2 0.13 29.86 0.50
CA ALA A 2 0.85 29.03 -0.49
C ALA A 2 0.02 27.76 -0.74
N ALA A 3 -0.18 27.39 -2.01
CA ALA A 3 -0.84 26.14 -2.35
C ALA A 3 0.08 24.99 -1.92
N ALA A 4 -0.41 24.11 -1.04
CA ALA A 4 0.32 22.92 -0.65
C ALA A 4 0.42 21.97 -1.85
N THR A 5 1.64 21.56 -2.21
CA THR A 5 1.90 20.57 -3.25
C THR A 5 1.84 19.17 -2.65
N LEU A 6 1.04 18.28 -3.23
CA LEU A 6 1.02 16.88 -2.84
C LEU A 6 2.29 16.19 -3.34
N GLU A 7 3.01 15.52 -2.46
CA GLU A 7 4.20 14.75 -2.80
C GLU A 7 3.91 13.25 -2.69
N CYS A 8 4.29 12.50 -3.71
CA CYS A 8 4.15 11.05 -3.76
C CYS A 8 5.49 10.38 -3.52
N PHE A 9 5.55 9.44 -2.58
CA PHE A 9 6.73 8.62 -2.32
C PHE A 9 6.37 7.13 -2.27
N THR A 10 7.38 6.28 -2.41
CA THR A 10 7.22 4.82 -2.34
C THR A 10 7.88 4.29 -1.08
N VAL A 11 7.17 3.40 -0.37
CA VAL A 11 7.70 2.68 0.78
C VAL A 11 7.72 1.20 0.45
N ASN A 12 8.85 0.55 0.72
CA ASN A 12 8.99 -0.89 0.63
C ASN A 12 9.00 -1.47 2.04
N PHE A 13 8.15 -2.46 2.29
CA PHE A 13 8.10 -3.21 3.54
C PHE A 13 7.80 -4.68 3.23
N THR A 14 8.23 -5.56 4.13
CA THR A 14 8.03 -7.01 3.99
C THR A 14 6.86 -7.46 4.87
N ILE A 15 5.94 -8.22 4.30
CA ILE A 15 4.84 -8.85 5.02
C ILE A 15 5.27 -10.28 5.33
N THR A 16 5.59 -10.57 6.59
CA THR A 16 6.14 -11.87 7.00
C THR A 16 5.09 -12.97 7.06
N ASP A 17 3.82 -12.62 7.25
CA ASP A 17 2.70 -13.57 7.43
C ASP A 17 1.86 -13.76 6.15
N LEU A 18 2.42 -13.41 4.99
CA LEU A 18 1.77 -13.61 3.69
C LEU A 18 2.67 -14.44 2.77
N PRO A 19 2.37 -15.73 2.58
CA PRO A 19 3.12 -16.57 1.64
C PRO A 19 3.04 -16.04 0.21
N TYR A 20 4.19 -15.84 -0.42
CA TYR A 20 4.26 -15.42 -1.81
C TYR A 20 3.86 -16.57 -2.75
N THR A 21 3.04 -16.27 -3.74
CA THR A 21 2.58 -17.22 -4.77
C THR A 21 2.61 -16.56 -6.14
N SER A 22 2.67 -17.32 -7.22
CA SER A 22 2.62 -16.80 -8.60
C SER A 22 1.41 -15.90 -8.88
N ASP A 23 0.28 -16.13 -8.20
CA ASP A 23 -0.87 -15.24 -8.32
C ASP A 23 -0.58 -13.81 -7.81
N LEU A 24 0.29 -13.65 -6.81
CA LEU A 24 0.70 -12.32 -6.31
C LEU A 24 1.72 -11.64 -7.24
N GLU A 25 2.32 -12.39 -8.17
CA GLU A 25 3.15 -11.84 -9.23
C GLU A 25 2.30 -11.30 -10.40
N ASN A 26 1.13 -11.92 -10.64
CA ASN A 26 0.21 -11.54 -11.70
C ASN A 26 -0.79 -10.45 -11.26
N PRO A 27 -0.69 -9.20 -11.78
CA PRO A 27 -1.61 -8.12 -11.42
C PRO A 27 -3.08 -8.37 -11.78
N ASP A 28 -3.34 -9.25 -12.75
CA ASP A 28 -4.69 -9.60 -13.20
C ASP A 28 -5.33 -10.72 -12.38
N SER A 29 -4.60 -11.32 -11.44
CA SER A 29 -5.14 -12.40 -10.62
C SER A 29 -6.13 -11.89 -9.58
N ALA A 30 -7.14 -12.71 -9.29
CA ALA A 30 -8.11 -12.42 -8.23
C ALA A 30 -7.41 -12.26 -6.86
N LYS A 31 -6.35 -13.06 -6.62
CA LYS A 31 -5.60 -13.00 -5.36
C LYS A 31 -4.82 -11.68 -5.23
N PHE A 32 -4.16 -11.23 -6.30
CA PHE A 32 -3.47 -9.93 -6.31
C PHE A 32 -4.44 -8.80 -5.98
N ASN A 33 -5.59 -8.75 -6.65
CA ASN A 33 -6.57 -7.69 -6.44
C ASN A 33 -7.16 -7.72 -5.02
N ALA A 34 -7.48 -8.91 -4.51
CA ALA A 34 -7.96 -9.10 -3.14
C ALA A 34 -6.91 -8.64 -2.11
N THR A 35 -5.67 -9.11 -2.24
CA THR A 35 -4.58 -8.73 -1.33
C THR A 35 -4.27 -7.24 -1.40
N LYS A 36 -4.25 -6.65 -2.60
CA LYS A 36 -4.09 -5.20 -2.81
C LYS A 36 -5.16 -4.39 -2.07
N SER A 37 -6.42 -4.82 -2.17
CA SER A 37 -7.54 -4.15 -1.51
C SER A 37 -7.42 -4.17 0.02
N VAL A 38 -7.08 -5.34 0.58
CA VAL A 38 -6.83 -5.49 2.03
C VAL A 38 -5.66 -4.62 2.48
N MET A 39 -4.53 -4.67 1.77
CA MET A 39 -3.34 -3.89 2.12
C MET A 39 -3.60 -2.39 2.04
N ASN A 40 -4.30 -1.90 1.02
CA ASN A 40 -4.67 -0.49 0.92
C ASN A 40 -5.52 -0.05 2.11
N THR A 41 -6.46 -0.87 2.55
CA THR A 41 -7.32 -0.56 3.70
C THR A 41 -6.51 -0.46 4.98
N LEU A 42 -5.67 -1.46 5.24
CA LEU A 42 -4.84 -1.52 6.45
C LEU A 42 -3.81 -0.38 6.49
N LEU A 43 -3.09 -0.15 5.40
CA LEU A 43 -2.11 0.94 5.32
C LEU A 43 -2.76 2.31 5.43
N HIS A 44 -3.92 2.51 4.82
CA HIS A 44 -4.63 3.78 4.91
C HIS A 44 -5.05 4.10 6.34
N GLN A 45 -5.56 3.11 7.08
CA GLN A 45 -5.88 3.28 8.49
C GLN A 45 -4.62 3.57 9.33
N LEU A 46 -3.59 2.74 9.17
CA LEU A 46 -2.34 2.87 9.92
C LEU A 46 -1.68 4.25 9.70
N LEU A 47 -1.61 4.71 8.45
CA LEU A 47 -0.98 5.99 8.12
C LEU A 47 -1.82 7.18 8.59
N LYS A 48 -3.15 7.08 8.59
CA LYS A 48 -4.04 8.08 9.19
C LYS A 48 -3.87 8.21 10.70
N GLU A 49 -3.58 7.12 11.40
CA GLU A 49 -3.34 7.10 12.85
C GLU A 49 -1.89 7.47 13.22
N SER A 50 -1.01 7.61 12.23
CA SER A 50 0.40 7.96 12.44
C SER A 50 0.62 9.48 12.59
N SER A 51 1.86 9.87 12.87
CA SER A 51 2.27 11.28 12.92
C SER A 51 2.07 12.06 11.61
N ILE A 52 2.00 11.37 10.46
CA ILE A 52 1.73 12.00 9.16
C ILE A 52 0.24 12.10 8.82
N GLY A 53 -0.64 11.51 9.63
CA GLY A 53 -2.08 11.43 9.40
C GLY A 53 -2.75 12.76 9.00
N PRO A 54 -2.44 13.90 9.65
CA PRO A 54 -3.01 15.20 9.29
C PRO A 54 -2.68 15.68 7.86
N ALA A 55 -1.56 15.23 7.28
CA ALA A 55 -1.11 15.60 5.94
C ALA A 55 -1.29 14.45 4.91
N PHE A 56 -1.66 13.25 5.37
CA PHE A 56 -1.76 12.07 4.54
C PHE A 56 -3.08 12.05 3.74
N GLN A 57 -2.95 11.98 2.41
CA GLN A 57 -4.12 11.97 1.52
C GLN A 57 -4.55 10.55 1.10
N GLY A 58 -3.62 9.60 1.03
CA GLY A 58 -3.91 8.22 0.66
C GLY A 58 -2.68 7.45 0.18
N CYS A 59 -2.85 6.15 0.01
CA CYS A 59 -1.81 5.25 -0.51
C CYS A 59 -2.41 4.19 -1.42
N VAL A 60 -1.56 3.60 -2.26
CA VAL A 60 -1.92 2.46 -3.10
C VAL A 60 -0.76 1.47 -3.15
N THR A 61 -1.07 0.19 -3.00
CA THR A 61 -0.13 -0.90 -3.19
C THR A 61 0.10 -1.08 -4.68
N THR A 62 1.36 -0.98 -5.11
CA THR A 62 1.75 -1.01 -6.54
C THR A 62 2.20 -2.38 -7.01
N ALA A 63 2.85 -3.17 -6.15
CA ALA A 63 3.35 -4.50 -6.48
C ALA A 63 3.52 -5.37 -5.23
N PHE A 64 3.41 -6.68 -5.42
CA PHE A 64 3.92 -7.67 -4.48
C PHE A 64 5.16 -8.32 -5.09
N ARG A 65 6.24 -8.35 -4.34
CA ARG A 65 7.53 -8.90 -4.78
C ARG A 65 7.96 -10.01 -3.83
N TYR A 66 8.67 -10.99 -4.36
CA TYR A 66 9.36 -11.96 -3.52
C TYR A 66 10.43 -11.25 -2.70
N GLY A 67 10.48 -11.56 -1.40
CA GLY A 67 11.36 -10.95 -0.41
C GLY A 67 12.56 -11.81 -0.05
#